data_AF-A0A7J7VNQ3-F1
#
_entry.id   AF-A0A7J7VNQ3-F1
#
_cell.length_a   1.000
_cell.length_b   1.000
_cell.length_c   1.000
_cell.angle_alpha   90.00
_cell.angle_beta   90.00
_cell.angle_gamma   90.00
#
_symmetry.space_group_name_H-M   'P 1'
#
loop_
_entity.id
_entity.type
_entity.pdbx_description
1 polymer ?
#
loop_
_entity_poly.entity_id
_entity_poly.type
_entity_poly.pdbx_seq_one_letter_code
_entity_poly.pdbx_strand_id
1 'polypeptide(L)'
;MDCKESCPSVSIPSSDEHREKKKRFTVYKVLVSVGRSEWFVFRRYAEFDKLYNTLKKQFPTMALKIPAKRIFGDNFDPDFIKQRRAGLNEFIQNLVRHPELYNHPDVRAFLQMDSPKHQSDPSEDEDERSTEKLHSTSQNINLGPSGNPHAKPTDFDFLKVIGKGSFGKVLLAKRKLDGKFYAVKVLQKKIVLNRREQKHIMAERNVLLKNVKHPFLVGLHYSFQTTEKLYFVLDFVNGGELFFHLQRERSFPEHRARFYAAEIASALGYLHSIKIVYRDLKPENILLDSVGHVVLTDFGLCKEGIAISDTTTTFCGTPEVRSMSRLSFT
;
A
#
# COMPACT_ATOMS: atom_id res chain seq x y z
N MET A 1 -28.20 33.19 10.76
CA MET A 1 -26.92 33.88 10.53
C MET A 1 -26.22 33.11 9.43
N ASP A 2 -26.25 33.65 8.22
CA ASP A 2 -25.65 33.02 7.04
C ASP A 2 -24.12 32.89 7.22
N CYS A 3 -23.65 31.66 7.33
CA CYS A 3 -22.24 31.36 7.11
C CYS A 3 -21.97 31.63 5.63
N LYS A 4 -21.39 32.79 5.30
CA LYS A 4 -20.76 33.00 3.99
C LYS A 4 -19.79 31.85 3.76
N GLU A 5 -20.13 30.93 2.86
CA GLU A 5 -19.20 29.91 2.38
C GLU A 5 -17.95 30.64 1.89
N SER A 6 -16.83 30.41 2.57
CA SER A 6 -15.58 31.05 2.22
C SER A 6 -15.11 30.45 0.90
N CYS A 7 -14.91 31.30 -0.12
CA CYS A 7 -14.47 30.84 -1.44
C CYS A 7 -13.17 30.02 -1.33
N PRO A 8 -13.09 28.85 -2.00
CA PRO A 8 -11.88 28.05 -2.01
C PRO A 8 -10.74 28.76 -2.76
N SER A 9 -9.52 28.63 -2.28
CA SER A 9 -8.31 28.98 -3.03
C SER A 9 -7.42 27.75 -3.21
N VAL A 10 -6.76 27.65 -4.35
CA VAL A 10 -5.91 26.50 -4.68
C VAL A 10 -4.61 26.92 -5.36
N SER A 11 -3.55 26.14 -5.15
CA SER A 11 -2.27 26.31 -5.85
C SER A 11 -1.47 25.01 -5.95
N ILE A 12 -0.57 24.92 -6.93
CA ILE A 12 0.44 23.86 -7.04
C ILE A 12 1.82 24.49 -6.78
N PRO A 13 2.31 24.53 -5.52
CA PRO A 13 3.57 25.19 -5.17
C PRO A 13 4.77 24.61 -5.93
N SER A 14 5.77 25.44 -6.24
CA SER A 14 6.94 25.07 -7.04
C SER A 14 7.96 24.18 -6.31
N SER A 15 7.91 24.11 -4.97
CA SER A 15 9.01 23.63 -4.12
C SER A 15 8.95 22.16 -3.69
N ASP A 16 7.89 21.41 -3.98
CA ASP A 16 7.69 20.05 -3.43
C ASP A 16 7.41 18.99 -4.50
N GLU A 17 8.38 18.75 -5.39
CA GLU A 17 8.34 17.57 -6.26
C GLU A 17 8.94 16.35 -5.56
N HIS A 18 8.09 15.49 -5.01
CA HIS A 18 8.53 14.16 -4.60
C HIS A 18 8.69 13.26 -5.83
N ARG A 19 9.94 13.14 -6.30
CA ARG A 19 10.34 12.09 -7.23
C ARG A 19 10.26 10.74 -6.52
N GLU A 20 9.23 9.95 -6.80
CA GLU A 20 9.28 8.51 -6.52
C GLU A 20 10.31 7.88 -7.46
N LYS A 21 11.57 7.72 -7.01
CA LYS A 21 12.68 7.13 -7.80
C LYS A 21 12.37 5.72 -8.33
N LYS A 22 11.33 5.04 -7.82
CA LYS A 22 10.85 3.71 -8.26
C LYS A 22 9.71 3.75 -9.28
N LYS A 23 9.09 4.89 -9.61
CA LYS A 23 7.91 4.93 -10.50
C LYS A 23 8.02 5.97 -11.61
N ARG A 24 7.61 5.58 -12.82
CA ARG A 24 7.61 6.42 -14.03
C ARG A 24 6.40 7.38 -14.07
N PHE A 25 6.19 8.22 -13.05
CA PHE A 25 5.18 9.28 -13.13
C PHE A 25 5.43 10.45 -12.18
N THR A 26 4.88 11.61 -12.51
CA THR A 26 4.92 12.84 -11.71
C THR A 26 3.62 13.00 -10.90
N VAL A 27 3.75 13.32 -9.62
CA VAL A 27 2.64 13.64 -8.71
C VAL A 27 2.68 15.13 -8.38
N TYR A 28 1.53 15.81 -8.49
CA TYR A 28 1.38 17.23 -8.19
C TYR A 28 0.76 17.40 -6.81
N LYS A 29 1.44 18.15 -5.94
CA LYS A 29 0.96 18.56 -4.62
C LYS A 29 0.10 19.81 -4.78
N VAL A 30 -1.19 19.71 -4.54
CA VAL A 30 -2.17 20.79 -4.61
C VAL A 30 -2.45 21.29 -3.19
N LEU A 31 -2.16 22.55 -2.90
CA LEU A 31 -2.61 23.23 -1.69
C LEU A 31 -4.04 23.70 -1.90
N VAL A 32 -4.93 23.34 -0.98
CA VAL A 32 -6.33 23.77 -0.96
C VAL A 32 -6.59 24.51 0.34
N SER A 33 -7.18 25.70 0.25
CA SER A 33 -7.55 26.53 1.40
C SER A 33 -9.03 26.90 1.30
N VAL A 34 -9.80 26.65 2.37
CA VAL A 34 -11.22 26.99 2.47
C VAL A 34 -11.47 27.61 3.84
N GLY A 35 -11.76 28.91 3.87
CA GLY A 35 -11.91 29.66 5.12
C GLY A 35 -10.60 29.67 5.91
N ARG A 36 -10.58 29.02 7.09
CA ARG A 36 -9.39 28.90 7.95
C ARG A 36 -8.67 27.54 7.82
N SER A 37 -9.17 26.66 6.99
CA SER A 37 -8.64 25.30 6.82
C SER A 37 -7.75 25.24 5.59
N GLU A 38 -6.58 24.62 5.72
CA GLU A 38 -5.66 24.36 4.61
C GLU A 38 -5.21 22.90 4.65
N TRP A 39 -5.14 22.26 3.48
CA TRP A 39 -4.66 20.88 3.34
C TRP A 39 -3.99 20.66 1.98
N PHE A 40 -3.24 19.57 1.88
CA PHE A 40 -2.63 19.14 0.63
C PHE A 40 -3.38 17.95 0.03
N VAL A 41 -3.59 18.01 -1.27
CA VAL A 41 -4.12 16.93 -2.08
C VAL A 41 -3.06 16.54 -3.12
N PHE A 42 -2.83 15.24 -3.30
CA PHE A 42 -1.84 14.75 -4.28
C PHE A 42 -2.57 14.16 -5.49
N ARG A 43 -2.24 14.66 -6.69
CA ARG A 43 -2.92 14.26 -7.93
C ARG A 43 -1.91 13.98 -9.04
N ARG A 44 -2.14 12.94 -9.83
CA ARG A 44 -1.43 12.66 -11.09
C ARG A 44 -2.12 13.36 -12.24
N TYR A 45 -1.38 13.62 -13.32
CA TYR A 45 -1.94 14.21 -14.54
C TYR A 45 -3.21 13.49 -15.04
N ALA A 46 -3.26 12.16 -14.96
CA ALA A 46 -4.43 11.38 -15.40
C ALA A 46 -5.71 11.71 -14.62
N GLU A 47 -5.60 12.12 -13.36
CA GLU A 47 -6.75 12.51 -12.53
C GLU A 47 -7.26 13.90 -12.93
N PHE A 48 -6.35 14.84 -13.23
CA PHE A 48 -6.75 16.14 -13.80
C PHE A 48 -7.40 15.96 -15.18
N ASP A 49 -6.83 15.12 -16.05
CA ASP A 49 -7.38 14.81 -17.38
C ASP A 49 -8.77 14.17 -17.28
N LYS A 50 -8.98 13.26 -16.32
CA LYS A 50 -10.29 12.67 -16.06
C LYS A 50 -11.30 13.74 -15.64
N LEU A 51 -10.96 14.58 -14.65
CA LEU A 51 -11.83 15.66 -14.19
C LEU A 51 -12.15 16.63 -15.33
N TYR A 52 -11.15 17.04 -16.10
CA TYR A 52 -11.30 17.90 -17.28
C TYR A 52 -12.31 17.31 -18.26
N ASN A 53 -12.17 16.04 -18.62
CA ASN A 53 -13.06 15.39 -19.58
C ASN A 53 -14.50 15.24 -19.04
N THR A 54 -14.67 15.03 -17.74
CA THR A 54 -16.00 15.03 -17.12
C THR A 54 -16.64 16.43 -17.19
N LEU A 55 -15.91 17.46 -16.74
CA LEU A 55 -16.43 18.84 -16.72
C LEU A 55 -16.66 19.38 -18.13
N LYS A 56 -15.80 19.09 -19.10
CA LYS A 56 -15.96 19.53 -20.49
C LYS A 56 -17.26 19.03 -21.12
N LYS A 57 -17.70 17.82 -20.77
CA LYS A 57 -18.97 17.26 -21.25
C LYS A 57 -20.18 17.97 -20.65
N GLN A 58 -20.09 18.36 -19.38
CA GLN A 58 -21.19 19.00 -18.64
C GLN A 58 -21.24 20.52 -18.87
N PHE A 59 -20.09 21.16 -19.07
CA PHE A 59 -19.92 22.60 -19.21
C PHE A 59 -19.14 22.96 -20.49
N PRO A 60 -19.67 22.64 -21.69
CA PRO A 60 -18.96 22.85 -22.96
C PRO A 60 -18.66 24.32 -23.27
N THR A 61 -19.44 25.25 -22.70
CA THR A 61 -19.30 26.70 -22.92
C THR A 61 -18.19 27.35 -22.09
N MET A 62 -17.69 26.69 -21.04
CA MET A 62 -16.70 27.27 -20.13
C MET A 62 -15.25 27.23 -20.65
N ALA A 63 -15.04 26.69 -21.87
CA ALA A 63 -13.75 26.65 -22.56
C ALA A 63 -12.55 26.22 -21.69
N LEU A 64 -12.77 25.24 -20.78
CA LEU A 64 -11.74 24.71 -19.89
C LEU A 64 -10.54 24.20 -20.71
N LYS A 65 -9.32 24.38 -20.16
CA LYS A 65 -8.06 23.93 -20.77
C LYS A 65 -7.21 23.18 -19.76
N ILE A 66 -6.47 22.19 -20.25
CA ILE A 66 -5.46 21.46 -19.50
C ILE A 66 -4.24 21.25 -20.42
N PRO A 67 -3.00 21.23 -19.90
CA PRO A 67 -1.82 20.89 -20.70
C PRO A 67 -1.99 19.56 -21.42
N ALA A 68 -1.48 19.43 -22.65
CA ALA A 68 -1.61 18.21 -23.43
C ALA A 68 -0.82 17.01 -22.86
N LYS A 69 -1.25 15.81 -23.25
CA LYS A 69 -0.45 14.59 -23.09
C LYS A 69 0.76 14.71 -24.03
N ARG A 70 1.95 14.44 -23.51
CA ARG A 70 3.16 14.35 -24.33
C ARG A 70 3.23 12.94 -24.90
N ILE A 71 3.05 12.86 -26.23
CA ILE A 71 2.98 11.59 -26.98
C ILE A 71 4.38 11.18 -27.49
N PHE A 72 5.33 12.14 -27.54
CA PHE A 72 6.73 11.92 -27.93
C PHE A 72 7.70 12.68 -27.02
N GLY A 73 8.84 12.09 -26.69
CA GLY A 73 9.89 12.68 -25.84
C GLY A 73 9.80 12.30 -24.36
N ASP A 74 10.76 12.77 -23.56
CA ASP A 74 10.86 12.42 -22.15
C ASP A 74 9.79 13.14 -21.31
N ASN A 75 8.93 12.36 -20.64
CA ASN A 75 7.93 12.88 -19.70
C ASN A 75 8.55 13.42 -18.41
N PHE A 76 9.84 13.19 -18.18
CA PHE A 76 10.62 13.63 -17.02
C PHE A 76 11.53 14.83 -17.30
N ASP A 77 11.44 15.39 -18.50
CA ASP A 77 12.09 16.65 -18.84
C ASP A 77 11.67 17.77 -17.85
N PRO A 78 12.62 18.43 -17.14
CA PRO A 78 12.30 19.41 -16.09
C PRO A 78 11.47 20.60 -16.59
N ASP A 79 11.78 21.11 -17.79
CA ASP A 79 11.06 22.24 -18.38
C ASP A 79 9.63 21.85 -18.73
N PHE A 80 9.44 20.64 -19.25
CA PHE A 80 8.12 20.09 -19.50
C PHE A 80 7.29 19.89 -18.22
N ILE A 81 7.89 19.35 -17.15
CA ILE A 81 7.21 19.21 -15.86
C ILE A 81 6.81 20.58 -15.32
N LYS A 82 7.69 21.58 -15.42
CA LYS A 82 7.44 22.97 -15.01
C LYS A 82 6.29 23.58 -15.80
N GLN A 83 6.28 23.44 -17.12
CA GLN A 83 5.21 23.94 -17.99
C GLN A 83 3.88 23.25 -17.69
N ARG A 84 3.89 21.92 -17.54
CA ARG A 84 2.69 21.14 -17.18
C ARG A 84 2.15 21.55 -15.82
N ARG A 85 3.01 21.75 -14.81
CA ARG A 85 2.62 22.27 -13.49
C ARG A 85 1.89 23.60 -13.62
N ALA A 86 2.46 24.54 -14.38
CA ALA A 86 1.87 25.87 -14.55
C ALA A 86 0.45 25.78 -15.15
N GLY A 87 0.26 24.99 -16.20
CA GLY A 87 -1.08 24.85 -16.79
C GLY A 87 -2.06 24.02 -15.94
N LEU A 88 -1.58 23.04 -15.15
CA LEU A 88 -2.44 22.36 -14.16
C LEU A 88 -2.86 23.30 -13.04
N ASN A 89 -1.96 24.20 -12.60
CA ASN A 89 -2.27 25.23 -11.61
C ASN A 89 -3.32 26.22 -12.15
N GLU A 90 -3.17 26.67 -13.39
CA GLU A 90 -4.17 27.53 -14.04
C GLU A 90 -5.54 26.84 -14.14
N PHE A 91 -5.54 25.55 -14.50
CA PHE A 91 -6.77 24.75 -14.57
C PHE A 91 -7.53 24.73 -13.25
N ILE A 92 -6.87 24.37 -12.13
CA ILE A 92 -7.55 24.31 -10.82
C ILE A 92 -7.94 25.70 -10.31
N GLN A 93 -7.15 26.74 -10.60
CA GLN A 93 -7.53 28.12 -10.28
C GLN A 93 -8.78 28.55 -11.03
N ASN A 94 -8.96 28.09 -12.27
CA ASN A 94 -10.17 28.36 -13.02
C ASN A 94 -11.39 27.65 -12.41
N LEU A 95 -11.23 26.40 -11.92
CA LEU A 95 -12.32 25.68 -11.26
C LEU A 95 -12.88 26.43 -10.05
N VAL A 96 -11.99 27.02 -9.23
CA VAL A 96 -12.42 27.74 -8.01
C VAL A 96 -12.89 29.17 -8.25
N ARG A 97 -12.71 29.73 -9.45
CA ARG A 97 -13.25 31.05 -9.83
C ARG A 97 -14.75 31.02 -10.13
N HIS A 98 -15.29 29.84 -10.41
CA HIS A 98 -16.66 29.65 -10.87
C HIS A 98 -17.48 28.89 -9.80
N PRO A 99 -18.51 29.51 -9.20
CA PRO A 99 -19.38 28.85 -8.21
C PRO A 99 -20.00 27.55 -8.69
N GLU A 100 -20.43 27.50 -9.94
CA GLU A 100 -20.96 26.29 -10.58
C GLU A 100 -19.95 25.14 -10.65
N LEU A 101 -18.64 25.44 -10.72
CA LEU A 101 -17.58 24.43 -10.80
C LEU A 101 -17.10 24.01 -9.42
N TYR A 102 -16.79 24.91 -8.49
CA TYR A 102 -16.29 24.49 -7.18
C TYR A 102 -17.37 23.83 -6.30
N ASN A 103 -18.65 24.09 -6.57
CA ASN A 103 -19.74 23.36 -5.94
C ASN A 103 -20.06 22.02 -6.64
N HIS A 104 -19.46 21.75 -7.80
CA HIS A 104 -19.67 20.49 -8.51
C HIS A 104 -19.10 19.30 -7.70
N PRO A 105 -19.84 18.19 -7.52
CA PRO A 105 -19.42 17.05 -6.70
C PRO A 105 -18.04 16.50 -7.06
N ASP A 106 -17.73 16.36 -8.36
CA ASP A 106 -16.42 15.86 -8.79
C ASP A 106 -15.27 16.83 -8.46
N VAL A 107 -15.52 18.15 -8.46
CA VAL A 107 -14.50 19.14 -8.10
C VAL A 107 -14.27 19.14 -6.60
N ARG A 108 -15.37 19.11 -5.81
CA ARG A 108 -15.30 18.99 -4.35
C ARG A 108 -14.59 17.72 -3.91
N ALA A 109 -14.88 16.59 -4.56
CA ALA A 109 -14.19 15.32 -4.33
C ALA A 109 -12.72 15.37 -4.76
N PHE A 110 -12.44 15.94 -5.94
CA PHE A 110 -11.08 16.12 -6.44
C PHE A 110 -10.21 16.98 -5.52
N LEU A 111 -10.78 18.02 -4.91
CA LEU A 111 -10.11 18.91 -3.95
C LEU A 111 -10.28 18.49 -2.48
N GLN A 112 -11.03 17.43 -2.20
CA GLN A 112 -11.36 16.93 -0.85
C GLN A 112 -12.00 17.99 0.07
N MET A 113 -12.86 18.85 -0.48
CA MET A 113 -13.48 19.96 0.25
C MET A 113 -14.42 19.51 1.37
N ASP A 114 -15.05 18.34 1.23
CA ASP A 114 -16.02 17.81 2.20
C ASP A 114 -15.40 16.91 3.28
N SER A 115 -14.10 16.60 3.20
CA SER A 115 -13.41 15.74 4.17
C SER A 115 -11.93 16.11 4.33
N PRO A 116 -11.60 17.28 4.91
CA PRO A 116 -10.23 17.79 4.99
C PRO A 116 -9.27 16.96 5.86
N LYS A 117 -9.77 15.91 6.56
CA LYS A 117 -9.03 15.15 7.58
C LYS A 117 -8.35 13.87 7.06
N HIS A 118 -8.42 13.57 5.77
CA HIS A 118 -7.61 12.52 5.17
C HIS A 118 -6.45 13.15 4.42
N GLN A 119 -5.24 13.14 5.00
CA GLN A 119 -4.02 13.16 4.21
C GLN A 119 -4.09 11.95 3.27
N SER A 120 -4.62 12.14 2.06
CA SER A 120 -4.70 11.06 1.08
C SER A 120 -3.29 10.77 0.60
N ASP A 121 -2.74 9.66 1.09
CA ASP A 121 -1.66 8.95 0.40
C ASP A 121 -2.15 8.66 -1.03
N PRO A 122 -1.37 8.97 -2.09
CA PRO A 122 -1.73 8.74 -3.50
C PRO A 122 -1.97 7.27 -3.90
N SER A 123 -2.29 6.39 -2.96
CA SER A 123 -2.35 4.93 -3.13
C SER A 123 -3.73 4.30 -3.00
N GLU A 124 -4.79 5.07 -2.73
CA GLU A 124 -6.08 4.46 -2.35
C GLU A 124 -6.99 4.06 -3.53
N ASP A 125 -6.71 4.46 -4.78
CA ASP A 125 -7.71 4.33 -5.85
C ASP A 125 -7.43 3.30 -6.96
N GLU A 126 -6.40 2.45 -6.88
CA GLU A 126 -6.11 1.51 -7.98
C GLU A 126 -6.94 0.20 -7.97
N ASP A 127 -7.74 -0.10 -6.94
CA ASP A 127 -8.52 -1.36 -6.90
C ASP A 127 -10.06 -1.21 -7.04
N GLU A 128 -10.61 0.00 -7.10
CA GLU A 128 -12.08 0.16 -7.28
C GLU A 128 -12.56 0.07 -8.73
N ARG A 129 -11.66 0.09 -9.72
CA ARG A 129 -12.05 0.34 -11.12
C ARG A 129 -12.30 -0.88 -12.02
N SER A 130 -12.35 -2.10 -11.48
CA SER A 130 -12.52 -3.32 -12.30
C SER A 130 -13.61 -4.30 -11.83
N THR A 131 -14.52 -3.91 -10.94
CA THR A 131 -15.66 -4.78 -10.57
C THR A 131 -16.98 -4.01 -10.50
N GLU A 132 -17.52 -3.65 -11.67
CA GLU A 132 -18.96 -3.43 -11.78
C GLU A 132 -19.68 -4.74 -12.12
N LYS A 133 -20.69 -5.03 -11.30
CA LYS A 133 -21.72 -6.08 -11.41
C LYS A 133 -21.27 -7.53 -11.25
N LEU A 134 -21.29 -8.00 -10.00
CA LEU A 134 -21.85 -9.32 -9.69
C LEU A 134 -22.54 -9.27 -8.30
N HIS A 135 -23.77 -9.78 -8.23
CA HIS A 135 -24.55 -9.88 -7.01
C HIS A 135 -23.76 -10.57 -5.88
N SER A 136 -23.46 -9.83 -4.81
CA SER A 136 -22.90 -10.40 -3.59
C SER A 136 -24.05 -10.97 -2.75
N THR A 137 -24.10 -12.31 -2.67
CA THR A 137 -24.47 -12.95 -1.43
C THR A 137 -23.45 -12.53 -0.37
N SER A 138 -23.94 -12.02 0.76
CA SER A 138 -23.15 -11.53 1.88
C SER A 138 -22.32 -12.64 2.52
N GLN A 139 -21.12 -12.91 2.00
CA GLN A 139 -20.10 -13.68 2.70
C GLN A 139 -19.17 -12.70 3.41
N ASN A 140 -19.43 -12.44 4.68
CA ASN A 140 -18.63 -11.51 5.48
C ASN A 140 -17.35 -12.20 5.94
N ILE A 141 -16.16 -11.66 5.63
CA ILE A 141 -14.89 -12.17 6.18
C ILE A 141 -14.84 -11.76 7.65
N ASN A 142 -15.00 -12.73 8.54
CA ASN A 142 -14.81 -12.54 9.97
C ASN A 142 -13.52 -13.26 10.41
N LEU A 143 -12.56 -12.51 10.97
CA LEU A 143 -11.34 -13.08 11.55
C LEU A 143 -11.59 -13.97 12.78
N GLY A 144 -12.82 -14.09 13.29
CA GLY A 144 -13.08 -14.68 14.60
C GLY A 144 -12.65 -13.76 15.73
N PRO A 145 -12.61 -14.24 17.00
CA PRO A 145 -12.14 -13.45 18.12
C PRO A 145 -10.71 -12.96 17.84
N SER A 146 -10.53 -11.65 17.80
CA SER A 146 -9.25 -10.96 17.69
C SER A 146 -8.29 -11.41 18.77
N GLY A 147 -7.00 -11.56 18.44
CA GLY A 147 -5.95 -11.77 19.44
C GLY A 147 -5.87 -10.68 20.52
N ASN A 148 -6.57 -9.55 20.31
CA ASN A 148 -6.95 -8.59 21.36
C ASN A 148 -8.26 -7.86 20.96
N PRO A 149 -9.39 -8.09 21.65
CA PRO A 149 -10.72 -7.54 21.30
C PRO A 149 -10.88 -6.03 21.46
N HIS A 150 -9.94 -5.37 22.10
CA HIS A 150 -10.03 -3.92 22.34
C HIS A 150 -9.19 -3.08 21.38
N ALA A 151 -8.28 -3.70 20.62
CA ALA A 151 -7.44 -2.98 19.67
C ALA A 151 -8.27 -2.49 18.47
N LYS A 152 -8.17 -1.19 18.17
CA LYS A 152 -8.89 -0.53 17.09
C LYS A 152 -7.96 0.39 16.29
N PRO A 153 -8.31 0.73 15.04
CA PRO A 153 -7.48 1.62 14.22
C PRO A 153 -7.13 2.94 14.90
N THR A 154 -8.03 3.48 15.73
CA THR A 154 -7.85 4.78 16.40
C THR A 154 -6.80 4.78 17.51
N ASP A 155 -6.34 3.60 17.94
CA ASP A 155 -5.25 3.45 18.92
C ASP A 155 -3.86 3.71 18.30
N PHE A 156 -3.79 3.87 16.98
CA PHE A 156 -2.56 4.02 16.22
C PHE A 156 -2.54 5.34 15.44
N ASP A 157 -1.39 6.01 15.45
CA ASP A 157 -1.06 7.10 14.54
C ASP A 157 -0.39 6.52 13.30
N PHE A 158 -1.11 6.52 12.17
CA PHE A 158 -0.57 6.04 10.89
C PHE A 158 0.32 7.11 10.26
N LEU A 159 1.60 6.79 10.08
CA LEU A 159 2.63 7.77 9.72
C LEU A 159 2.98 7.73 8.23
N LYS A 160 3.19 6.54 7.67
CA LYS A 160 3.71 6.39 6.30
C LYS A 160 3.36 5.04 5.70
N VAL A 161 3.00 4.98 4.42
CA VAL A 161 2.95 3.70 3.69
C VAL A 161 4.37 3.21 3.42
N ILE A 162 4.67 2.00 3.91
CA ILE A 162 5.98 1.34 3.77
C ILE A 162 5.94 0.13 2.84
N GLY A 163 4.74 -0.37 2.50
CA GLY A 163 4.57 -1.46 1.53
C GLY A 163 3.20 -1.39 0.86
N LYS A 164 3.11 -1.87 -0.38
CA LYS A 164 1.85 -2.01 -1.13
C LYS A 164 1.78 -3.43 -1.66
N GLY A 165 0.68 -4.11 -1.38
CA GLY A 165 0.44 -5.50 -1.79
C GLY A 165 -0.80 -5.61 -2.66
N SER A 166 -1.03 -6.81 -3.18
CA SER A 166 -2.17 -7.16 -4.05
C SER A 166 -3.55 -6.98 -3.41
N PHE A 167 -3.63 -6.95 -2.09
CA PHE A 167 -4.88 -6.92 -1.32
C PHE A 167 -4.99 -5.70 -0.39
N GLY A 168 -3.99 -4.81 -0.42
CA GLY A 168 -3.94 -3.66 0.48
C GLY A 168 -2.55 -3.06 0.65
N LYS A 169 -2.27 -2.52 1.84
CA LYS A 169 -1.04 -1.76 2.11
C LYS A 169 -0.49 -2.01 3.50
N VAL A 170 0.81 -1.77 3.68
CA VAL A 170 1.50 -1.82 4.96
C VAL A 170 1.87 -0.40 5.36
N LEU A 171 1.47 0.00 6.57
CA LEU A 171 1.68 1.32 7.14
C LEU A 171 2.65 1.24 8.32
N LEU A 172 3.65 2.12 8.36
CA LEU A 172 4.33 2.46 9.61
C LEU A 172 3.34 3.20 10.51
N ALA A 173 3.13 2.71 11.72
CA ALA A 173 2.26 3.32 12.70
C ALA A 173 2.92 3.38 14.08
N LYS A 174 2.57 4.39 14.87
CA LYS A 174 2.96 4.49 16.28
C LYS A 174 1.73 4.24 17.15
N ARG A 175 1.80 3.30 18.09
CA ARG A 175 0.69 3.07 19.02
C ARG A 175 0.68 4.18 20.07
N LYS A 176 -0.49 4.77 20.32
CA LYS A 176 -0.65 5.93 21.21
C LYS A 176 -0.33 5.62 22.67
N LEU A 177 -0.68 4.41 23.12
CA LEU A 177 -0.57 4.02 24.53
C LEU A 177 0.87 3.91 25.01
N ASP A 178 1.74 3.25 24.24
CA ASP A 178 3.13 2.97 24.61
C ASP A 178 4.17 3.70 23.75
N GLY A 179 3.73 4.41 22.71
CA GLY A 179 4.60 5.09 21.78
C GLY A 179 5.45 4.17 20.90
N LYS A 180 5.18 2.86 20.87
CA LYS A 180 5.98 1.90 20.09
C LYS A 180 5.60 1.93 18.61
N PHE A 181 6.59 1.74 17.74
CA PHE A 181 6.40 1.67 16.29
C PHE A 181 6.07 0.24 15.84
N TYR A 182 5.18 0.15 14.85
CA TYR A 182 4.66 -1.08 14.29
C TYR A 182 4.49 -1.00 12.77
N ALA A 183 4.52 -2.14 12.12
CA ALA A 183 4.08 -2.29 10.74
C ALA A 183 2.64 -2.82 10.72
N VAL A 184 1.70 -2.03 10.19
CA VAL A 184 0.28 -2.39 10.12
C VAL A 184 -0.10 -2.79 8.70
N LYS A 185 -0.30 -4.09 8.46
CA LYS A 185 -0.83 -4.64 7.20
C LYS A 185 -2.35 -4.45 7.21
N VAL A 186 -2.85 -3.62 6.30
CA VAL A 186 -4.27 -3.31 6.14
C VAL A 186 -4.76 -3.93 4.82
N LEU A 187 -5.74 -4.83 4.90
CA LEU A 187 -6.30 -5.55 3.76
C LEU A 187 -7.77 -5.17 3.57
N GLN A 188 -8.20 -5.01 2.33
CA GLN A 188 -9.61 -4.70 2.03
C GLN A 188 -10.43 -5.99 1.87
N LYS A 189 -11.48 -6.18 2.67
CA LYS A 189 -12.31 -7.39 2.62
C LYS A 189 -12.94 -7.60 1.24
N LYS A 190 -13.40 -6.52 0.59
CA LYS A 190 -13.98 -6.56 -0.76
C LYS A 190 -13.02 -7.18 -1.78
N ILE A 191 -11.75 -6.76 -1.78
CA ILE A 191 -10.73 -7.27 -2.71
C ILE A 191 -10.43 -8.75 -2.40
N VAL A 192 -10.27 -9.10 -1.12
CA VAL A 192 -10.01 -10.47 -0.69
C VAL A 192 -11.16 -11.41 -1.10
N LEU A 193 -12.41 -10.98 -0.94
CA LEU A 193 -13.59 -11.72 -1.38
C LEU A 193 -13.62 -11.89 -2.90
N ASN A 194 -13.45 -10.79 -3.64
CA ASN A 194 -13.50 -10.77 -5.10
C ASN A 194 -12.45 -11.70 -5.72
N ARG A 195 -11.26 -11.80 -5.10
CA ARG A 195 -10.18 -12.67 -5.57
C ARG A 195 -10.22 -14.09 -5.00
N ARG A 196 -11.19 -14.40 -4.12
CA ARG A 196 -11.37 -15.70 -3.45
C ARG A 196 -10.17 -16.13 -2.59
N GLU A 197 -9.54 -15.16 -1.93
CA GLU A 197 -8.28 -15.31 -1.18
C GLU A 197 -8.50 -15.43 0.34
N GLN A 198 -9.74 -15.62 0.78
CA GLN A 198 -10.10 -15.66 2.21
C GLN A 198 -9.33 -16.76 2.96
N LYS A 199 -9.18 -17.94 2.34
CA LYS A 199 -8.50 -19.08 2.96
C LYS A 199 -7.01 -18.80 3.21
N HIS A 200 -6.34 -18.12 2.29
CA HIS A 200 -4.93 -17.76 2.45
C HIS A 200 -4.72 -16.72 3.53
N ILE A 201 -5.55 -15.67 3.58
CA ILE A 201 -5.51 -14.66 4.65
C ILE A 201 -5.76 -15.28 6.04
N MET A 202 -6.69 -16.24 6.14
CA MET A 202 -6.95 -16.94 7.40
C MET A 202 -5.79 -17.86 7.80
N ALA A 203 -5.14 -18.52 6.83
CA ALA A 203 -3.93 -19.30 7.09
C ALA A 203 -2.78 -18.43 7.60
N GLU A 204 -2.53 -17.27 6.96
CA GLU A 204 -1.53 -16.29 7.41
C GLU A 204 -1.79 -15.88 8.87
N ARG A 205 -3.03 -15.53 9.18
CA ARG A 205 -3.45 -15.17 10.54
C ARG A 205 -3.20 -16.30 11.53
N ASN A 206 -3.58 -17.53 11.19
CA ASN A 206 -3.46 -18.66 12.12
C ASN A 206 -2.01 -18.99 12.43
N VAL A 207 -1.13 -18.95 11.41
CA VAL A 207 0.32 -19.08 11.59
C VAL A 207 0.85 -17.99 12.52
N LEU A 208 0.50 -16.74 12.26
CA LEU A 208 0.93 -15.61 13.08
C LEU A 208 0.39 -15.66 14.53
N LEU A 209 -0.82 -16.19 14.73
CA LEU A 209 -1.44 -16.34 16.05
C LEU A 209 -0.90 -17.51 16.88
N LYS A 210 -0.19 -18.46 16.27
CA LYS A 210 0.50 -19.54 17.00
C LYS A 210 1.64 -19.04 17.90
N ASN A 211 1.80 -17.73 18.03
CA ASN A 211 2.81 -17.09 18.86
C ASN A 211 4.20 -17.57 18.47
N VAL A 212 4.44 -17.57 17.16
CA VAL A 212 5.72 -17.88 16.53
C VAL A 212 6.75 -16.93 17.15
N LYS A 213 7.59 -17.48 18.04
CA LYS A 213 8.59 -16.72 18.79
C LYS A 213 9.97 -17.19 18.36
N HIS A 214 10.54 -16.47 17.41
CA HIS A 214 11.90 -16.69 16.95
C HIS A 214 12.51 -15.34 16.55
N PRO A 215 13.78 -15.04 16.91
CA PRO A 215 14.39 -13.73 16.66
C PRO A 215 14.40 -13.32 15.18
N PHE A 216 14.41 -14.29 14.27
CA PHE A 216 14.45 -14.07 12.82
C PHE A 216 13.10 -14.22 12.11
N LEU A 217 11.99 -14.16 12.86
CA LEU A 217 10.62 -14.21 12.33
C LEU A 217 9.83 -12.99 12.80
N VAL A 218 9.06 -12.35 11.90
CA VAL A 218 8.20 -11.23 12.29
C VAL A 218 7.07 -11.71 13.20
N GLY A 219 6.86 -11.01 14.31
CA GLY A 219 5.81 -11.29 15.28
C GLY A 219 4.52 -10.51 15.01
N LEU A 220 3.38 -11.11 15.38
CA LEU A 220 2.07 -10.47 15.41
C LEU A 220 1.74 -10.02 16.82
N HIS A 221 1.46 -8.73 16.99
CA HIS A 221 1.06 -8.13 18.28
C HIS A 221 -0.46 -8.05 18.42
N TYR A 222 -1.14 -7.60 17.36
CA TYR A 222 -2.59 -7.42 17.36
C TYR A 222 -3.17 -7.83 16.01
N SER A 223 -4.35 -8.44 16.03
CA SER A 223 -5.16 -8.66 14.83
C SER A 223 -6.59 -8.22 15.10
N PHE A 224 -7.12 -7.31 14.30
CA PHE A 224 -8.50 -6.81 14.43
C PHE A 224 -9.10 -6.51 13.06
N GLN A 225 -10.37 -6.18 13.02
CA GLN A 225 -11.10 -5.92 11.78
C GLN A 225 -12.14 -4.83 11.98
N THR A 226 -12.46 -4.12 10.90
CA THR A 226 -13.66 -3.28 10.79
C THR A 226 -14.66 -3.96 9.85
N THR A 227 -15.77 -3.28 9.54
CA THR A 227 -16.73 -3.74 8.53
C THR A 227 -16.06 -4.00 7.18
N GLU A 228 -15.07 -3.18 6.82
CA GLU A 228 -14.48 -3.16 5.47
C GLU A 228 -13.06 -3.71 5.39
N LYS A 229 -12.30 -3.69 6.50
CA LYS A 229 -10.85 -3.89 6.49
C LYS A 229 -10.40 -4.90 7.53
N LEU A 230 -9.31 -5.59 7.24
CA LEU A 230 -8.56 -6.44 8.17
C LEU A 230 -7.25 -5.76 8.53
N TYR A 231 -6.82 -5.90 9.78
CA TYR A 231 -5.61 -5.28 10.30
C TYR A 231 -4.74 -6.31 11.01
N PHE A 232 -3.48 -6.41 10.59
CA PHE A 232 -2.43 -7.14 11.28
C PHE A 232 -1.35 -6.16 11.74
N VAL A 233 -1.14 -6.07 13.05
CA VAL A 233 -0.12 -5.22 13.65
C VAL A 233 1.10 -6.07 13.96
N LEU A 234 2.16 -5.86 13.19
CA LEU A 234 3.38 -6.65 13.17
C LEU A 234 4.56 -5.85 13.73
N ASP A 235 5.67 -6.54 14.05
CA ASP A 235 6.93 -5.89 14.33
C ASP A 235 7.35 -4.96 13.18
N PHE A 236 7.83 -3.76 13.54
CA PHE A 236 8.44 -2.87 12.57
C PHE A 236 9.94 -3.15 12.46
N VAL A 237 10.38 -3.51 11.25
CA VAL A 237 11.78 -3.81 10.93
C VAL A 237 12.31 -2.71 10.01
N ASN A 238 13.38 -2.02 10.41
CA ASN A 238 13.77 -0.73 9.83
C ASN A 238 14.97 -0.77 8.86
N GLY A 239 15.66 -1.90 8.69
CA GLY A 239 16.80 -2.04 7.78
C GLY A 239 16.44 -2.36 6.32
N GLY A 240 15.15 -2.53 6.02
CA GLY A 240 14.62 -2.70 4.66
C GLY A 240 14.81 -4.11 4.09
N GLU A 241 14.37 -4.31 2.84
CA GLU A 241 14.38 -5.60 2.15
C GLU A 241 15.81 -6.04 1.79
N LEU A 242 16.14 -7.32 2.02
CA LEU A 242 17.40 -7.93 1.61
C LEU A 242 17.61 -7.81 0.09
N PHE A 243 16.52 -7.89 -0.69
CA PHE A 243 16.52 -7.64 -2.13
C PHE A 243 17.16 -6.30 -2.50
N PHE A 244 16.83 -5.21 -1.77
CA PHE A 244 17.38 -3.89 -2.04
C PHE A 244 18.90 -3.84 -1.81
N HIS A 245 19.38 -4.48 -0.73
CA HIS A 245 20.82 -4.56 -0.44
C HIS A 245 21.55 -5.38 -1.51
N LEU A 246 20.98 -6.51 -1.92
CA LEU A 246 21.54 -7.36 -2.96
C LEU A 246 21.59 -6.65 -4.31
N GLN A 247 20.53 -5.95 -4.70
CA GLN A 247 20.48 -5.20 -5.95
C GLN A 247 21.53 -4.07 -6.00
N ARG A 248 21.75 -3.39 -4.87
CA ARG A 248 22.75 -2.30 -4.77
C ARG A 248 24.18 -2.83 -4.88
N GLU A 249 24.46 -3.98 -4.27
CA GLU A 249 25.81 -4.55 -4.16
C GLU A 249 26.12 -5.56 -5.28
N ARG A 250 25.12 -5.93 -6.10
CA ARG A 250 25.13 -6.99 -7.13
C ARG A 250 25.27 -8.41 -6.59
N SER A 251 26.17 -8.61 -5.62
CA SER A 251 26.35 -9.87 -4.91
C SER A 251 26.87 -9.62 -3.50
N PHE A 252 26.60 -10.56 -2.59
CA PHE A 252 27.21 -10.53 -1.25
C PHE A 252 28.49 -11.36 -1.22
N PRO A 253 29.52 -10.92 -0.48
CA PRO A 253 30.66 -11.77 -0.15
C PRO A 253 30.21 -13.05 0.56
N GLU A 254 30.95 -14.14 0.37
CA GLU A 254 30.58 -15.47 0.87
C GLU A 254 30.32 -15.48 2.39
N HIS A 255 31.15 -14.79 3.18
CA HIS A 255 30.97 -14.74 4.65
C HIS A 255 29.62 -14.09 5.05
N ARG A 256 29.17 -13.07 4.32
CA ARG A 256 27.88 -12.39 4.56
C ARG A 256 26.72 -13.27 4.10
N ALA A 257 26.86 -13.92 2.94
CA ALA A 257 25.87 -14.87 2.45
C ALA A 257 25.69 -16.05 3.43
N ARG A 258 26.82 -16.59 3.96
CA ARG A 258 26.83 -17.65 4.98
C ARG A 258 26.13 -17.23 6.26
N PHE A 259 26.37 -16.01 6.72
CA PHE A 259 25.71 -15.44 7.90
C PHE A 259 24.19 -15.40 7.73
N TYR A 260 23.68 -14.78 6.65
CA TYR A 260 22.25 -14.73 6.38
C TYR A 260 21.64 -16.13 6.17
N ALA A 261 22.34 -17.02 5.45
CA ALA A 261 21.86 -18.38 5.23
C ALA A 261 21.69 -19.15 6.54
N ALA A 262 22.59 -18.98 7.50
CA ALA A 262 22.48 -19.61 8.82
C ALA A 262 21.25 -19.11 9.60
N GLU A 263 21.00 -17.80 9.60
CA GLU A 263 19.84 -17.23 10.29
C GLU A 263 18.51 -17.63 9.62
N ILE A 264 18.45 -17.60 8.28
CA ILE A 264 17.31 -18.08 7.51
C ILE A 264 17.05 -19.56 7.80
N ALA A 265 18.10 -20.39 7.81
CA ALA A 265 17.99 -21.81 8.13
C ALA A 265 17.48 -22.04 9.55
N SER A 266 17.94 -21.25 10.53
CA SER A 266 17.42 -21.30 11.91
C SER A 266 15.92 -21.00 11.97
N ALA A 267 15.48 -19.93 11.28
CA ALA A 267 14.07 -19.54 11.22
C ALA A 267 13.19 -20.62 10.58
N LEU A 268 13.64 -21.18 9.44
CA LEU A 268 12.94 -22.25 8.74
C LEU A 268 12.91 -23.54 9.56
N GLY A 269 14.02 -23.90 10.21
CA GLY A 269 14.11 -25.06 11.10
C GLY A 269 13.10 -24.96 12.25
N TYR A 270 12.97 -23.77 12.86
CA TYR A 270 11.94 -23.51 13.86
C TYR A 270 10.52 -23.70 13.29
N LEU A 271 10.19 -23.09 12.15
CA LEU A 271 8.87 -23.27 11.53
C LEU A 271 8.56 -24.74 11.23
N HIS A 272 9.53 -25.49 10.70
CA HIS A 272 9.39 -26.92 10.43
C HIS A 272 9.17 -27.73 11.71
N SER A 273 9.82 -27.36 12.82
CA SER A 273 9.64 -28.02 14.12
C SER A 273 8.18 -27.94 14.62
N ILE A 274 7.47 -26.87 14.26
CA ILE A 274 6.05 -26.64 14.58
C ILE A 274 5.11 -26.96 13.41
N LYS A 275 5.59 -27.76 12.43
CA LYS A 275 4.81 -28.26 11.27
C LYS A 275 4.25 -27.14 10.38
N ILE A 276 5.02 -26.07 10.20
CA ILE A 276 4.72 -24.96 9.29
C ILE A 276 5.78 -24.91 8.19
N VAL A 277 5.36 -24.94 6.93
CA VAL A 277 6.25 -24.76 5.77
C VAL A 277 6.03 -23.37 5.20
N TYR A 278 7.11 -22.58 5.07
CA TYR A 278 7.05 -21.16 4.69
C TYR A 278 6.70 -20.92 3.20
N ARG A 279 7.24 -21.74 2.29
CA ARG A 279 6.97 -21.80 0.84
C ARG A 279 7.23 -20.56 -0.03
N ASP A 280 7.45 -19.37 0.53
CA ASP A 280 7.71 -18.13 -0.24
C ASP A 280 9.05 -17.49 0.10
N LEU A 281 10.11 -18.30 0.14
CA LEU A 281 11.46 -17.81 0.43
C LEU A 281 12.02 -17.06 -0.79
N LYS A 282 12.09 -15.74 -0.67
CA LYS A 282 12.69 -14.84 -1.66
C LYS A 282 13.26 -13.59 -0.99
N PRO A 283 14.27 -12.91 -1.57
CA PRO A 283 14.91 -11.75 -0.94
C PRO A 283 13.97 -10.58 -0.59
N GLU A 284 12.82 -10.48 -1.25
CA GLU A 284 11.78 -9.46 -1.00
C GLU A 284 11.03 -9.71 0.31
N ASN A 285 10.93 -10.97 0.75
CA ASN A 285 10.27 -11.36 1.99
C ASN A 285 11.24 -11.48 3.17
N ILE A 286 12.48 -11.03 3.01
CA ILE A 286 13.50 -11.03 4.05
C ILE A 286 13.85 -9.57 4.33
N LEU A 287 13.63 -9.12 5.55
CA LEU A 287 14.03 -7.80 6.00
C LEU A 287 15.32 -7.88 6.82
N LEU A 288 16.06 -6.78 6.89
CA LEU A 288 17.16 -6.62 7.85
C LEU A 288 16.70 -5.72 8.99
N ASP A 289 17.02 -6.07 10.23
CA ASP A 289 16.80 -5.18 11.37
C ASP A 289 17.86 -4.06 11.47
N SER A 290 17.81 -3.28 12.54
CA SER A 290 18.73 -2.15 12.74
C SER A 290 20.19 -2.55 12.95
N VAL A 291 20.45 -3.82 13.31
CA VAL A 291 21.79 -4.36 13.60
C VAL A 291 22.29 -5.23 12.44
N GLY A 292 21.41 -5.61 11.51
CA GLY A 292 21.72 -6.35 10.29
C GLY A 292 21.33 -7.83 10.33
N HIS A 293 20.50 -8.25 11.30
CA HIS A 293 19.96 -9.61 11.34
C HIS A 293 18.78 -9.77 10.38
N VAL A 294 18.62 -10.97 9.82
CA VAL A 294 17.48 -11.27 8.95
C VAL A 294 16.19 -11.43 9.76
N VAL A 295 15.08 -10.97 9.19
CA VAL A 295 13.73 -11.19 9.71
C VAL A 295 12.84 -11.63 8.55
N LEU A 296 12.34 -12.86 8.58
CA LEU A 296 11.36 -13.33 7.59
C LEU A 296 10.01 -12.67 7.85
N THR A 297 9.38 -12.20 6.78
CA THR A 297 8.05 -11.56 6.79
C THR A 297 7.08 -12.28 5.85
N ASP A 298 5.83 -11.84 5.76
CA ASP A 298 4.80 -12.33 4.82
C ASP A 298 4.55 -13.85 4.83
N PHE A 299 3.76 -14.32 5.80
CA PHE A 299 3.38 -15.73 5.94
C PHE A 299 2.17 -16.13 5.06
N GLY A 300 1.81 -15.31 4.06
CA GLY A 300 0.62 -15.48 3.22
C GLY A 300 0.52 -16.82 2.48
N LEU A 301 1.67 -17.44 2.19
CA LEU A 301 1.75 -18.74 1.49
C LEU A 301 2.13 -19.91 2.41
N CYS A 302 2.20 -19.69 3.72
CA CYS A 302 2.53 -20.74 4.66
C CYS A 302 1.50 -21.87 4.66
N LYS A 303 1.97 -23.10 4.90
CA LYS A 303 1.10 -24.28 5.00
C LYS A 303 1.36 -25.00 6.32
N GLU A 304 0.29 -25.16 7.08
CA GLU A 304 0.28 -25.88 8.36
C GLU A 304 -0.01 -27.37 8.15
N GLY A 305 0.39 -28.18 9.15
CA GLY A 305 -0.04 -29.58 9.28
C GLY A 305 0.66 -30.54 8.33
N ILE A 306 1.83 -30.14 7.80
CA ILE A 306 2.66 -31.01 6.95
C ILE A 306 3.60 -31.80 7.86
N ALA A 307 3.42 -33.12 7.92
CA ALA A 307 4.41 -34.01 8.51
C ALA A 307 5.66 -34.13 7.60
N ILE A 308 6.78 -34.61 8.13
CA ILE A 308 8.06 -34.72 7.40
C ILE A 308 7.93 -35.60 6.14
N SER A 309 6.93 -36.48 6.09
CA SER A 309 6.61 -37.38 4.98
C SER A 309 5.52 -36.87 4.02
N ASP A 310 4.88 -35.73 4.32
CA ASP A 310 3.73 -35.26 3.54
C ASP A 310 4.17 -34.41 2.35
N THR A 311 3.61 -34.71 1.17
CA THR A 311 3.81 -33.89 -0.03
C THR A 311 2.63 -32.93 -0.22
N THR A 312 2.91 -31.70 -0.65
CA THR A 312 1.87 -30.71 -0.96
C THR A 312 1.67 -30.64 -2.48
N THR A 313 0.43 -30.68 -2.95
CA THR A 313 0.10 -30.63 -4.39
C THR A 313 -0.22 -29.22 -4.90
N THR A 314 -0.17 -28.20 -4.04
CA THR A 314 -0.53 -26.81 -4.41
C THR A 314 0.65 -26.12 -5.09
N PHE A 315 0.48 -25.73 -6.36
CA PHE A 315 1.46 -24.95 -7.11
C PHE A 315 1.50 -23.50 -6.58
N CYS A 316 2.56 -23.12 -5.86
CA CYS A 316 2.79 -21.77 -5.33
C CYS A 316 4.31 -21.45 -5.35
N GLY A 317 4.69 -20.22 -5.75
CA GLY A 317 6.08 -19.72 -5.77
C GLY A 317 6.36 -18.77 -6.96
N THR A 318 7.36 -17.89 -6.84
CA THR A 318 7.88 -17.08 -7.97
C THR A 318 8.55 -17.99 -9.00
N PRO A 319 8.38 -17.79 -10.33
CA PRO A 319 8.85 -18.73 -11.36
C PRO A 319 10.35 -19.07 -11.33
N GLU A 320 11.17 -18.21 -10.72
CA GLU A 320 12.64 -18.28 -10.75
C GLU A 320 13.23 -19.23 -9.69
N VAL A 321 12.52 -19.54 -8.61
CA VAL A 321 12.96 -20.48 -7.57
C VAL A 321 12.23 -21.81 -7.72
N ARG A 322 12.43 -22.48 -8.86
CA ARG A 322 12.07 -23.90 -8.97
C ARG A 322 13.19 -24.73 -8.38
N SER A 323 12.96 -25.31 -7.21
CA SER A 323 13.71 -26.51 -6.81
C SER A 323 13.46 -27.58 -7.89
N MET A 324 14.53 -28.06 -8.53
CA MET A 324 14.50 -29.24 -9.37
C MET A 324 14.18 -30.47 -8.51
N SER A 325 12.90 -30.79 -8.38
CA SER A 325 12.46 -32.11 -7.92
C SER A 325 11.29 -32.59 -8.80
N ARG A 326 11.54 -32.60 -10.11
CA ARG A 326 10.93 -33.50 -11.09
C ARG A 326 11.95 -33.84 -12.18
N LEU A 327 12.99 -34.56 -11.77
CA LEU A 327 13.70 -35.47 -12.68
C LEU A 327 13.49 -36.86 -12.09
N SER A 328 12.43 -37.51 -12.55
CA SER A 328 12.22 -38.94 -12.39
C SER A 328 13.41 -39.64 -13.05
N PHE A 329 14.26 -40.25 -12.24
CA PHE A 329 15.07 -41.38 -12.67
C PHE A 329 14.12 -42.59 -12.78
N THR A 330 13.89 -43.01 -14.01
CA THR A 330 13.68 -44.41 -14.39
C THR A 330 14.52 -44.65 -15.62
#